data_AF-A0A2H6KGQ9-F1
#
_entry.id   AF-A0A2H6KGQ9-F1
#
_cell.length_a   1.000
_cell.length_b   1.000
_cell.length_c   1.000
_cell.angle_alpha   90.00
_cell.angle_beta   90.00
_cell.angle_gamma   90.00
#
_symmetry.space_group_name_H-M   'P 1'
#
loop_
_entity.id
_entity.type
_entity.pdbx_description
1 polymer ?
#
loop_
_entity_poly.entity_id
_entity_poly.type
_entity_poly.pdbx_seq_one_letter_code
_entity_poly.pdbx_strand_id
1 'polypeptide(L)'
;MMKSISSDDFSFAKNGDYLAWFDNEMPLSKLPIWSTLLASFCGGIIGAICSLIVNCALVEVSTSPFFTLVCLRPLCFTSLQYFAFTFIVIGLVILWRLTVATTEVDGKQRQFLRYFGLMIIASGIVCFFLRQSWFTHSPFLLKVSIYTLLGISVSFALTFTIVDLVNYFISMFETSIARPLVESKSQVLVILVIACTMGGVFGFMFGFMSVEDEAEYHIKLALAKEEAYTWPVGAALGTIAGFCNNYLRHQEFWRFNRDNAYNVEI
;
A
#
# COMPACT_ATOMS: atom_id res chain seq x y z
N MET A 1 24.72 9.49 -35.37
CA MET A 1 24.58 10.96 -35.21
C MET A 1 23.79 11.20 -33.93
N MET A 2 24.50 11.53 -32.85
CA MET A 2 23.93 11.89 -31.55
C MET A 2 23.33 13.30 -31.65
N LYS A 3 22.06 13.44 -31.27
CA LYS A 3 21.41 14.74 -31.13
C LYS A 3 21.67 15.22 -29.70
N SER A 4 22.47 16.27 -29.56
CA SER A 4 22.77 16.92 -28.28
C SER A 4 21.48 17.41 -27.63
N ILE A 5 21.24 16.95 -26.40
CA ILE A 5 20.19 17.46 -25.53
C ILE A 5 20.64 18.85 -25.07
N SER A 6 19.93 19.89 -25.51
CA SER A 6 20.15 21.27 -25.11
C SER A 6 19.70 21.49 -23.67
N SER A 7 20.55 22.11 -22.88
CA SER A 7 20.42 22.30 -21.43
C SER A 7 19.50 23.45 -21.01
N ASP A 8 18.58 23.89 -21.88
CA ASP A 8 17.81 25.14 -21.70
C ASP A 8 16.30 24.95 -21.50
N ASP A 9 15.79 23.72 -21.44
CA ASP A 9 14.37 23.43 -21.16
C ASP A 9 14.06 23.32 -19.65
N PHE A 10 14.91 23.89 -18.79
CA PHE A 10 14.62 24.10 -17.36
C PHE A 10 14.01 25.49 -17.12
N SER A 11 13.17 25.96 -18.06
CA SER A 11 12.32 27.11 -17.79
C SER A 11 11.28 26.70 -16.74
N PHE A 12 11.34 27.37 -15.59
CA PHE A 12 10.32 27.38 -14.56
C PHE A 12 8.95 27.58 -15.22
N ALA A 13 8.24 26.48 -15.50
CA ALA A 13 6.85 26.50 -15.88
C ALA A 13 6.07 27.11 -14.71
N LYS A 14 5.79 28.40 -14.86
CA LYS A 14 4.76 29.20 -14.19
C LYS A 14 4.20 28.61 -12.89
N ASN A 15 4.57 29.24 -11.78
CA ASN A 15 3.85 29.23 -10.50
C ASN A 15 2.35 29.63 -10.58
N GLY A 16 1.81 29.92 -11.77
CA GLY A 16 0.39 30.27 -11.98
C GLY A 16 -0.52 29.08 -12.34
N ASP A 17 0.00 28.04 -12.98
CA ASP A 17 -0.86 26.94 -13.48
C ASP A 17 -1.25 25.95 -12.36
N TYR A 18 -0.43 25.85 -11.31
CA TYR A 18 -0.76 25.06 -10.11
C TYR A 18 -1.85 25.72 -9.26
N LEU A 19 -1.97 27.06 -9.28
CA LEU A 19 -3.03 27.77 -8.56
C LEU A 19 -4.38 27.60 -9.27
N ALA A 20 -4.38 27.62 -10.61
CA ALA A 20 -5.57 27.33 -11.42
C ALA A 20 -6.07 25.88 -11.24
N TRP A 21 -5.22 24.95 -10.79
CA TRP A 21 -5.63 23.59 -10.43
C TRP A 21 -6.51 23.56 -9.16
N PHE A 22 -6.23 24.43 -8.18
CA PHE A 22 -6.99 24.55 -6.93
C PHE A 22 -8.30 25.34 -7.09
N ASP A 23 -8.36 26.32 -7.99
CA ASP A 23 -9.61 27.06 -8.28
C ASP A 23 -10.69 26.18 -8.94
N ASN A 24 -10.33 24.97 -9.38
CA ASN A 24 -11.21 24.00 -10.04
C ASN A 24 -11.59 22.81 -9.13
N GLU A 25 -11.42 22.94 -7.82
CA GLU A 25 -11.88 21.92 -6.87
C GLU A 25 -13.38 22.01 -6.60
N MET A 26 -14.03 20.85 -6.49
CA MET A 26 -15.44 20.81 -6.17
C MET A 26 -15.64 21.31 -4.72
N PRO A 27 -16.52 22.28 -4.46
CA PRO A 27 -16.77 22.73 -3.09
C PRO A 27 -17.30 21.56 -2.26
N LEU A 28 -16.71 21.35 -1.07
CA LEU A 28 -17.07 20.26 -0.13
C LEU A 28 -18.57 20.19 0.19
N SER A 29 -19.29 21.30 0.07
CA SER A 29 -20.74 21.38 0.28
C SER A 29 -21.57 20.60 -0.75
N LYS A 30 -21.00 20.24 -1.91
CA LYS A 30 -21.70 19.47 -2.96
C LYS A 30 -21.49 17.96 -2.85
N LEU A 31 -20.73 17.48 -1.86
CA LEU A 31 -20.51 16.06 -1.67
C LEU A 31 -21.76 15.39 -1.09
N PRO A 32 -22.20 14.24 -1.65
CA PRO A 32 -23.27 13.46 -1.04
C PRO A 32 -22.77 12.89 0.28
N ILE A 33 -23.27 13.46 1.38
CA ILE A 33 -22.86 13.14 2.75
C ILE A 33 -23.06 11.65 3.04
N TRP A 34 -24.22 11.10 2.67
CA TRP A 34 -24.56 9.69 2.93
C TRP A 34 -23.62 8.69 2.24
N SER A 35 -23.29 8.92 0.97
CA SER A 35 -22.35 8.05 0.25
C SER A 35 -20.94 8.15 0.83
N THR A 36 -20.54 9.34 1.28
CA THR A 36 -19.21 9.59 1.84
C THR A 36 -19.07 8.96 3.22
N LEU A 37 -20.10 9.03 4.05
CA LEU A 37 -20.14 8.36 5.35
C LEU A 37 -20.07 6.83 5.18
N LEU A 38 -20.84 6.27 4.25
CA LEU A 38 -20.82 4.83 4.01
C LEU A 38 -19.45 4.36 3.50
N ALA A 39 -18.85 5.09 2.56
CA ALA A 39 -17.50 4.78 2.06
C ALA A 39 -16.43 4.88 3.16
N SER A 40 -16.53 5.89 4.03
CA SER A 40 -15.60 6.08 5.15
C SER A 40 -15.75 4.97 6.21
N PHE A 41 -16.98 4.53 6.46
CA PHE A 41 -17.27 3.42 7.37
C PHE A 41 -16.75 2.09 6.83
N CYS A 42 -17.07 1.75 5.57
CA CYS A 42 -16.54 0.56 4.91
C CYS A 42 -15.01 0.59 4.83
N GLY A 43 -14.42 1.74 4.52
CA GLY A 43 -12.98 1.94 4.53
C GLY A 43 -12.35 1.69 5.90
N GLY A 44 -13.00 2.16 6.97
CA GLY A 44 -12.57 1.90 8.35
C GLY A 44 -12.59 0.41 8.71
N ILE A 45 -13.64 -0.32 8.32
CA ILE A 45 -13.74 -1.78 8.53
C ILE A 45 -12.63 -2.52 7.78
N ILE A 46 -12.45 -2.21 6.49
CA ILE A 46 -11.41 -2.83 5.66
C ILE A 46 -10.02 -2.51 6.23
N GLY A 47 -9.79 -1.25 6.66
CA GLY A 47 -8.54 -0.83 7.29
C GLY A 47 -8.25 -1.57 8.61
N ALA A 48 -9.26 -1.78 9.44
CA ALA A 48 -9.12 -2.58 10.66
C ALA A 48 -8.75 -4.04 10.35
N ILE A 49 -9.44 -4.68 9.41
CA ILE A 49 -9.12 -6.05 8.96
C ILE A 49 -7.69 -6.10 8.39
N CYS A 50 -7.31 -5.13 7.57
CA CYS A 50 -5.96 -4.99 7.05
C CYS A 50 -4.92 -4.93 8.17
N SER A 51 -5.16 -4.10 9.19
CA SER A 51 -4.23 -3.97 10.32
C SER A 51 -4.06 -5.26 11.10
N LEU A 52 -5.13 -6.03 11.29
CA LEU A 52 -5.04 -7.35 11.91
C LEU A 52 -4.20 -8.31 11.08
N ILE A 53 -4.43 -8.39 9.76
CA ILE A 53 -3.69 -9.29 8.88
C ILE A 53 -2.20 -8.92 8.86
N VAL A 54 -1.88 -7.63 8.74
CA VAL A 54 -0.48 -7.16 8.75
C VAL A 54 0.17 -7.46 10.10
N ASN A 55 -0.53 -7.21 11.21
CA ASN A 55 -0.01 -7.49 12.55
C ASN A 55 0.24 -8.99 12.73
N CYS A 56 -0.72 -9.85 12.38
CA CYS A 56 -0.56 -11.30 12.40
C CYS A 56 0.61 -11.76 11.53
N ALA A 57 0.81 -11.18 10.34
CA ALA A 57 1.93 -11.52 9.46
C ALA A 57 3.28 -11.10 10.06
N LEU A 58 3.37 -9.92 10.68
CA LEU A 58 4.58 -9.46 11.37
C LEU A 58 4.92 -10.35 12.57
N VAL A 59 3.91 -10.70 13.36
CA VAL A 59 4.01 -11.64 14.46
C VAL A 59 4.44 -13.02 13.98
N GLU A 60 3.83 -13.54 12.92
CA GLU A 60 4.19 -14.87 12.40
C GLU A 60 5.64 -14.87 11.92
N VAL A 61 6.08 -13.80 11.26
CA VAL A 61 7.49 -13.62 10.90
C VAL A 61 8.35 -13.63 12.17
N SER A 62 8.03 -12.81 13.18
CA SER A 62 8.83 -12.66 14.41
C SER A 62 8.83 -13.88 15.35
N THR A 63 7.74 -14.66 15.35
CA THR A 63 7.53 -15.82 16.23
C THR A 63 7.89 -17.13 15.55
N SER A 64 7.90 -17.17 14.20
CA SER A 64 8.60 -18.24 13.49
C SER A 64 10.03 -18.23 14.03
N PRO A 65 10.50 -19.33 14.63
CA PRO A 65 11.55 -19.33 15.65
C PRO A 65 12.77 -18.56 15.16
N PHE A 66 12.87 -17.32 15.61
CA PHE A 66 13.91 -16.40 15.22
C PHE A 66 15.23 -16.96 15.78
N PHE A 67 16.02 -17.50 14.88
CA PHE A 67 17.46 -17.42 14.97
C PHE A 67 18.31 -18.42 15.79
N THR A 68 17.83 -19.36 16.64
CA THR A 68 18.83 -20.31 17.23
C THR A 68 18.50 -21.75 17.68
N LEU A 69 17.31 -22.15 18.17
CA LEU A 69 17.30 -23.35 19.07
C LEU A 69 16.64 -24.67 18.62
N VAL A 70 16.06 -24.79 17.43
CA VAL A 70 15.56 -26.09 16.91
C VAL A 70 16.06 -26.34 15.46
N CYS A 71 17.37 -26.22 15.26
CA CYS A 71 18.06 -26.68 14.05
C CYS A 71 18.23 -28.23 14.07
N LEU A 72 17.15 -28.97 14.37
CA LEU A 72 17.12 -30.44 14.34
C LEU A 72 15.79 -31.04 13.85
N ARG A 73 14.89 -30.24 13.24
CA ARG A 73 13.72 -30.78 12.51
C ARG A 73 13.64 -30.23 11.08
N PRO A 74 13.62 -31.09 10.05
CA PRO A 74 13.60 -30.68 8.63
C PRO A 74 12.26 -30.09 8.14
N LEU A 75 11.30 -29.78 9.03
CA LEU A 75 9.95 -29.30 8.66
C LEU A 75 9.78 -27.77 8.75
N CYS A 76 10.67 -27.04 9.43
CA CYS A 76 10.54 -25.60 9.67
C CYS A 76 11.25 -24.73 8.60
N PHE A 77 12.19 -25.31 7.84
CA PHE A 77 12.87 -24.62 6.73
C PHE A 77 11.91 -24.23 5.58
N THR A 78 10.74 -24.86 5.52
CA THR A 78 9.71 -24.67 4.51
C THR A 78 8.89 -23.37 4.67
N SER A 79 8.49 -22.94 5.89
CA SER A 79 7.55 -21.81 6.05
C SER A 79 8.13 -20.45 5.67
N LEU A 80 9.38 -20.16 6.06
CA LEU A 80 10.08 -18.91 5.73
C LEU A 80 10.36 -18.78 4.23
N GLN A 81 10.67 -19.90 3.57
CA GLN A 81 10.81 -19.94 2.12
C GLN A 81 9.47 -19.68 1.42
N TYR A 82 8.36 -20.22 1.92
CA TYR A 82 7.04 -19.94 1.35
C TYR A 82 6.63 -18.47 1.50
N PHE A 83 6.92 -17.84 2.64
CA PHE A 83 6.63 -16.41 2.81
C PHE A 83 7.45 -15.56 1.84
N ALA A 84 8.80 -15.72 1.81
CA ALA A 84 9.65 -14.97 0.87
C ALA A 84 9.29 -15.25 -0.61
N PHE A 85 8.97 -16.50 -0.94
CA PHE A 85 8.51 -16.88 -2.28
C PHE A 85 7.17 -16.22 -2.62
N THR A 86 6.22 -16.18 -1.70
CA THR A 86 4.95 -15.46 -1.85
C THR A 86 5.17 -13.98 -2.16
N PHE A 87 6.12 -13.32 -1.46
CA PHE A 87 6.49 -11.93 -1.74
C PHE A 87 7.05 -11.72 -3.15
N ILE A 88 7.90 -12.64 -3.61
CA ILE A 88 8.45 -12.61 -4.97
C ILE A 88 7.34 -12.82 -6.00
N VAL A 89 6.45 -13.81 -5.80
CA VAL A 89 5.33 -14.09 -6.71
C VAL A 89 4.37 -12.91 -6.78
N ILE A 90 3.96 -12.35 -5.65
CA ILE A 90 3.08 -11.17 -5.61
C ILE A 90 3.75 -9.98 -6.31
N GLY A 91 5.02 -9.72 -6.03
CA GLY A 91 5.77 -8.65 -6.69
C GLY A 91 5.85 -8.81 -8.21
N LEU A 92 6.08 -10.05 -8.69
CA LEU A 92 6.08 -10.37 -10.12
C LEU A 92 4.70 -10.21 -10.75
N VAL A 93 3.63 -10.65 -10.08
CA VAL A 93 2.24 -10.47 -10.55
C VAL A 93 1.90 -8.98 -10.69
N ILE A 94 2.31 -8.15 -9.74
CA ILE A 94 2.10 -6.70 -9.79
C ILE A 94 2.87 -6.07 -10.95
N LEU A 95 4.15 -6.43 -11.15
CA LEU A 95 4.93 -5.95 -12.29
C LEU A 95 4.36 -6.43 -13.63
N TRP A 96 3.86 -7.66 -13.70
CA TRP A 96 3.19 -8.20 -14.87
C TRP A 96 1.94 -7.38 -15.20
N ARG A 97 1.07 -7.15 -14.21
CA ARG A 97 -0.14 -6.32 -14.35
C ARG A 97 0.20 -4.91 -14.85
N LEU A 98 1.22 -4.26 -14.29
CA LEU A 98 1.69 -2.92 -14.71
C LEU A 98 2.32 -2.91 -16.12
N THR A 99 2.76 -4.07 -16.60
CA THR A 99 3.32 -4.21 -17.95
C THR A 99 2.23 -4.40 -18.99
N VAL A 100 1.16 -5.13 -18.66
CA VAL A 100 0.03 -5.37 -19.57
C VAL A 100 -0.90 -4.15 -19.72
N ALA A 101 -0.97 -3.26 -18.73
CA ALA A 101 -1.78 -2.03 -18.76
C ALA A 101 -1.26 -0.94 -19.73
N THR A 102 -0.58 -1.31 -20.82
CA THR A 102 0.27 -0.46 -21.68
C THR A 102 -0.43 0.58 -22.54
N THR A 103 -1.75 0.76 -22.48
CA THR A 103 -2.44 1.52 -23.52
C THR A 103 -2.62 3.03 -23.27
N GLU A 104 -2.86 3.57 -22.06
CA GLU A 104 -3.21 5.02 -21.93
C GLU A 104 -2.74 5.77 -20.65
N VAL A 105 -1.63 5.38 -20.01
CA VAL A 105 -1.19 5.98 -18.73
C VAL A 105 0.07 6.85 -18.85
N ASP A 106 0.04 8.05 -18.23
CA ASP A 106 1.17 8.97 -18.07
C ASP A 106 2.42 8.26 -17.52
N GLY A 107 3.55 8.42 -18.22
CA GLY A 107 4.78 7.67 -17.93
C GLY A 107 5.32 7.84 -16.51
N LYS A 108 5.11 9.01 -15.87
CA LYS A 108 5.66 9.31 -14.54
C LYS A 108 5.03 8.46 -13.42
N GLN A 109 3.71 8.30 -13.41
CA GLN A 109 3.03 7.52 -12.37
C GLN A 109 3.33 6.02 -12.48
N ARG A 110 3.41 5.51 -13.71
CA ARG A 110 3.81 4.13 -13.98
C ARG A 110 5.21 3.85 -13.43
N GLN A 111 6.10 4.82 -13.50
CA GLN A 111 7.46 4.70 -12.97
C GLN A 111 7.46 4.53 -11.44
N PHE A 112 6.64 5.31 -10.71
CA PHE A 112 6.49 5.15 -9.26
C PHE A 112 5.97 3.76 -8.87
N LEU A 113 4.90 3.28 -9.52
CA LEU A 113 4.34 1.95 -9.26
C LEU A 113 5.36 0.83 -9.56
N ARG A 114 6.17 1.00 -10.61
CA ARG A 114 7.25 0.06 -10.95
C ARG A 114 8.34 0.06 -9.88
N TYR A 115 8.73 1.22 -9.34
CA TYR A 115 9.69 1.29 -8.23
C TYR A 115 9.17 0.58 -6.98
N PHE A 116 7.89 0.73 -6.64
CA PHE A 116 7.29 0.01 -5.52
C PHE A 116 7.26 -1.50 -5.74
N GLY A 117 6.87 -1.96 -6.94
CA GLY A 117 6.92 -3.39 -7.29
C GLY A 117 8.33 -3.97 -7.18
N LEU A 118 9.35 -3.23 -7.64
CA LEU A 118 10.75 -3.61 -7.49
C LEU A 118 11.21 -3.60 -6.02
N MET A 119 10.75 -2.65 -5.21
CA MET A 119 11.04 -2.59 -3.78
C MET A 119 10.50 -3.82 -3.06
N ILE A 120 9.29 -4.29 -3.41
CA ILE A 120 8.68 -5.51 -2.83
C ILE A 120 9.50 -6.75 -3.19
N ILE A 121 9.92 -6.88 -4.45
CA ILE A 121 10.77 -7.99 -4.88
C ILE A 121 12.13 -7.92 -4.16
N ALA A 122 12.73 -6.73 -4.08
CA ALA A 122 13.97 -6.52 -3.34
C ALA A 122 13.83 -6.89 -1.86
N SER A 123 12.71 -6.50 -1.22
CA SER A 123 12.40 -6.92 0.15
C SER A 123 12.26 -8.43 0.26
N GLY A 124 11.56 -9.10 -0.67
CA GLY A 124 11.44 -10.55 -0.69
C GLY A 124 12.79 -11.27 -0.85
N ILE A 125 13.68 -10.74 -1.70
CA ILE A 125 15.05 -11.23 -1.87
C ILE A 125 15.87 -11.02 -0.59
N VAL A 126 15.79 -9.84 0.03
CA VAL A 126 16.46 -9.57 1.31
C VAL A 126 15.96 -10.52 2.40
N CYS A 127 14.66 -10.76 2.49
CA CYS A 127 14.07 -11.77 3.38
C CYS A 127 14.57 -13.20 3.09
N PHE A 128 14.82 -13.53 1.82
CA PHE A 128 15.38 -14.83 1.44
C PHE A 128 16.86 -14.99 1.84
N PHE A 129 17.65 -13.91 1.74
CA PHE A 129 19.08 -13.92 2.08
C PHE A 129 19.38 -13.64 3.57
N LEU A 130 18.39 -13.20 4.34
CA LEU A 130 18.48 -13.01 5.79
C LEU A 130 18.72 -14.35 6.50
N ARG A 131 19.98 -14.76 6.52
CA ARG A 131 20.45 -15.97 7.17
C ARG A 131 20.61 -15.75 8.67
N GLN A 132 20.24 -16.79 9.43
CA GLN A 132 20.33 -17.01 10.87
C GLN A 132 21.61 -16.54 11.63
N SER A 133 22.62 -15.97 10.98
CA SER A 133 23.84 -15.47 11.61
C SER A 133 24.08 -13.97 11.46
N TRP A 134 23.34 -13.28 10.58
CA TRP A 134 23.53 -11.84 10.35
C TRP A 134 22.73 -10.96 11.32
N PHE A 135 21.57 -11.43 11.78
CA PHE A 135 20.69 -10.68 12.68
C PHE A 135 21.23 -10.58 14.11
N THR A 136 21.94 -11.60 14.59
CA THR A 136 22.50 -11.63 15.96
C THR A 136 23.56 -10.57 16.21
N HIS A 137 24.23 -10.07 15.16
CA HIS A 137 25.27 -9.05 15.27
C HIS A 137 24.84 -7.69 14.68
N SER A 138 23.59 -7.59 14.23
CA SER A 138 23.10 -6.40 13.52
C SER A 138 22.74 -5.27 14.48
N PRO A 139 23.06 -4.01 14.18
CA PRO A 139 22.63 -2.88 15.00
C PRO A 139 21.10 -2.75 15.00
N PHE A 140 20.55 -2.29 16.13
CA PHE A 140 19.11 -2.05 16.35
C PHE A 140 18.42 -1.35 15.17
N LEU A 141 19.06 -0.34 14.58
CA LEU A 141 18.52 0.42 13.44
C LEU A 141 18.26 -0.44 12.20
N LEU A 142 19.13 -1.41 11.93
CA LEU A 142 19.00 -2.28 10.75
C LEU A 142 17.86 -3.28 10.98
N LYS A 143 17.71 -3.80 12.20
CA LYS A 143 16.54 -4.60 12.61
C LYS A 143 15.23 -3.84 12.41
N VAL A 144 15.13 -2.62 12.95
CA VAL A 144 13.95 -1.76 12.77
C VAL A 144 13.67 -1.49 11.29
N SER A 145 14.71 -1.20 10.50
CA SER A 145 14.57 -0.92 9.07
C SER A 145 14.06 -2.13 8.28
N ILE A 146 14.51 -3.34 8.61
CA ILE A 146 14.02 -4.58 7.96
C ILE A 146 12.53 -4.78 8.29
N TYR A 147 12.15 -4.66 9.56
CA TYR A 147 10.75 -4.80 9.96
C TYR A 147 9.84 -3.73 9.33
N THR A 148 10.35 -2.50 9.19
CA THR A 148 9.64 -1.43 8.49
C THR A 148 9.45 -1.74 7.02
N LEU A 149 10.50 -2.20 6.32
CA LEU A 149 10.41 -2.59 4.90
C LEU A 149 9.47 -3.78 4.69
N LEU A 150 9.48 -4.74 5.61
CA LEU A 150 8.60 -5.90 5.58
C LEU A 150 7.14 -5.48 5.80
N GLY A 151 6.87 -4.67 6.82
CA GLY A 151 5.53 -4.12 7.09
C GLY A 151 4.96 -3.31 5.93
N ILE A 152 5.78 -2.46 5.30
CA ILE A 152 5.41 -1.70 4.08
C ILE A 152 5.06 -2.67 2.94
N SER A 153 5.91 -3.65 2.68
CA SER A 153 5.72 -4.60 1.57
C SER A 153 4.46 -5.44 1.75
N VAL A 154 4.20 -5.96 2.97
CA VAL A 154 2.99 -6.72 3.31
C VAL A 154 1.75 -5.86 3.13
N SER A 155 1.75 -4.65 3.70
CA SER A 155 0.61 -3.74 3.66
C SER A 155 0.27 -3.31 2.23
N PHE A 156 1.29 -3.08 1.41
CA PHE A 156 1.13 -2.77 0.00
C PHE A 156 0.50 -3.93 -0.77
N ALA A 157 1.05 -5.15 -0.62
CA ALA A 157 0.54 -6.35 -1.27
C ALA A 157 -0.92 -6.63 -0.90
N LEU A 158 -1.26 -6.53 0.39
CA LEU A 158 -2.63 -6.71 0.87
C LEU A 158 -3.57 -5.66 0.33
N THR A 159 -3.17 -4.38 0.34
CA THR A 159 -4.02 -3.30 -0.17
C THR A 159 -4.29 -3.47 -1.67
N PHE A 160 -3.27 -3.82 -2.46
CA PHE A 160 -3.45 -4.11 -3.88
C PHE A 160 -4.40 -5.29 -4.09
N THR A 161 -4.24 -6.37 -3.32
CA THR A 161 -5.13 -7.54 -3.38
C THR A 161 -6.57 -7.19 -3.02
N ILE A 162 -6.78 -6.35 -2.01
CA ILE A 162 -8.12 -5.90 -1.60
C ILE A 162 -8.76 -5.03 -2.68
N VAL A 163 -8.01 -4.10 -3.27
CA VAL A 163 -8.51 -3.27 -4.38
C VAL A 163 -8.92 -4.14 -5.56
N ASP A 164 -8.08 -5.12 -5.94
CA ASP A 164 -8.39 -6.08 -7.01
C ASP A 164 -9.63 -6.93 -6.66
N LEU A 165 -9.76 -7.38 -5.41
CA LEU A 165 -10.91 -8.14 -4.92
C LEU A 165 -12.20 -7.32 -4.97
N VAL A 166 -12.17 -6.06 -4.50
CA VAL A 166 -13.31 -5.14 -4.53
C VAL A 166 -13.71 -4.86 -5.98
N ASN A 167 -12.74 -4.59 -6.86
CA ASN A 167 -13.00 -4.40 -8.29
C ASN A 167 -13.63 -5.65 -8.93
N TYR A 168 -13.15 -6.84 -8.57
CA TYR A 168 -13.70 -8.11 -9.04
C TYR A 168 -15.15 -8.33 -8.57
N PHE A 169 -15.44 -8.09 -7.28
CA PHE A 169 -16.80 -8.22 -6.75
C PHE A 169 -17.77 -7.25 -7.42
N ILE A 170 -17.37 -5.99 -7.61
CA ILE A 170 -18.23 -4.99 -8.26
C ILE A 170 -18.52 -5.40 -9.72
N SER A 171 -17.50 -5.87 -10.43
CA SER A 171 -17.66 -6.40 -11.79
C SER A 171 -18.57 -7.64 -11.85
N MET A 172 -18.76 -8.38 -10.77
CA MET A 172 -19.68 -9.53 -10.71
C MET A 172 -21.14 -9.13 -10.45
N PHE A 173 -21.37 -8.00 -9.77
CA PHE A 173 -22.72 -7.51 -9.46
C PHE A 173 -23.30 -6.59 -10.54
N GLU A 174 -22.48 -5.98 -11.38
CA GLU A 174 -22.94 -5.19 -12.53
C GLU A 174 -23.18 -6.08 -13.75
N THR A 175 -24.44 -6.25 -14.15
CA THR A 175 -24.86 -6.96 -15.37
C THR A 175 -24.71 -6.13 -16.65
N SER A 176 -24.26 -4.88 -16.54
CA SER A 176 -24.04 -3.96 -17.66
C SER A 176 -22.62 -3.40 -17.60
N ILE A 177 -22.09 -3.02 -18.76
CA ILE A 177 -20.73 -2.50 -18.99
C ILE A 177 -20.56 -1.19 -18.22
N ALA A 178 -20.34 -1.27 -16.91
CA ALA A 178 -20.10 -0.14 -16.03
C ALA A 178 -18.64 -0.15 -15.58
N ARG A 179 -18.09 1.06 -15.45
CA ARG A 179 -16.66 1.31 -15.26
C ARG A 179 -16.22 0.86 -13.86
N PRO A 180 -15.10 0.13 -13.72
CA PRO A 180 -14.65 -0.37 -12.43
C PRO A 180 -14.40 0.76 -11.41
N LEU A 181 -14.72 0.50 -10.14
CA LEU A 181 -14.77 1.51 -9.07
C LEU A 181 -13.43 2.17 -8.74
N VAL A 182 -12.31 1.59 -9.18
CA VAL A 182 -10.95 2.13 -9.01
C VAL A 182 -10.25 2.21 -10.37
N GLU A 183 -10.82 2.96 -11.31
CA GLU A 183 -10.16 3.20 -12.61
C GLU A 183 -9.21 4.41 -12.55
N SER A 184 -9.42 5.34 -11.61
CA SER A 184 -8.60 6.54 -11.60
C SER A 184 -7.22 6.33 -11.00
N LYS A 185 -6.24 6.67 -11.83
CA LYS A 185 -4.84 6.94 -11.49
C LYS A 185 -4.67 7.62 -10.12
N SER A 186 -5.45 8.64 -9.82
CA SER A 186 -5.32 9.43 -8.58
C SER A 186 -5.78 8.65 -7.34
N GLN A 187 -6.84 7.85 -7.47
CA GLN A 187 -7.38 7.02 -6.38
C GLN A 187 -6.40 5.93 -5.96
N VAL A 188 -5.81 5.24 -6.95
CA VAL A 188 -4.81 4.19 -6.69
C VAL A 188 -3.61 4.79 -5.94
N LEU A 189 -3.15 5.97 -6.32
CA LEU A 189 -2.00 6.62 -5.67
C LEU A 189 -2.29 6.98 -4.21
N VAL A 190 -3.47 7.52 -3.91
CA VAL A 190 -3.85 7.84 -2.52
C VAL A 190 -3.94 6.59 -1.67
N ILE A 191 -4.58 5.53 -2.18
CA ILE A 191 -4.64 4.24 -1.49
C ILE A 191 -3.23 3.68 -1.26
N LEU A 192 -2.33 3.83 -2.22
CA LEU A 192 -0.93 3.41 -2.13
C LEU A 192 -0.17 4.14 -1.01
N VAL A 193 -0.33 5.46 -0.95
CA VAL A 193 0.33 6.30 0.06
C VAL A 193 -0.17 5.92 1.44
N ILE A 194 -1.47 5.74 1.60
CA ILE A 194 -2.06 5.33 2.88
C ILE A 194 -1.55 3.94 3.28
N ALA A 195 -1.52 2.97 2.36
CA ALA A 195 -0.98 1.63 2.62
C ALA A 195 0.50 1.65 3.03
N CYS A 196 1.32 2.48 2.38
CA CYS A 196 2.71 2.69 2.76
C CYS A 196 2.84 3.29 4.16
N THR A 197 2.05 4.32 4.48
CA THR A 197 2.07 4.92 5.82
C THR A 197 1.62 3.93 6.89
N MET A 198 0.57 3.15 6.61
CA MET A 198 0.06 2.13 7.52
C MET A 198 1.11 1.05 7.80
N GLY A 199 1.68 0.46 6.75
CA GLY A 199 2.72 -0.57 6.89
C GLY A 199 4.02 -0.06 7.48
N GLY A 200 4.38 1.20 7.20
CA GLY A 200 5.55 1.85 7.79
C GLY A 200 5.38 2.06 9.29
N VAL A 201 4.24 2.57 9.73
CA VAL A 201 3.95 2.75 11.16
C VAL A 201 3.94 1.40 11.88
N PHE A 202 3.29 0.38 11.31
CA PHE A 202 3.22 -0.96 11.93
C PHE A 202 4.58 -1.64 12.01
N GLY A 203 5.34 -1.66 10.91
CA GLY A 203 6.68 -2.25 10.90
C GLY A 203 7.69 -1.49 11.78
N PHE A 204 7.54 -0.16 11.89
CA PHE A 204 8.38 0.64 12.78
C PHE A 204 8.08 0.38 14.26
N MET A 205 6.80 0.38 14.65
CA MET A 205 6.37 0.07 16.02
C MET A 205 6.86 -1.32 16.43
N PHE A 206 6.64 -2.31 15.55
CA PHE A 206 7.05 -3.69 15.78
C PHE A 206 8.57 -3.83 15.90
N GLY A 207 9.33 -3.18 15.02
CA GLY A 207 10.79 -3.17 15.07
C GLY A 207 11.35 -2.50 16.33
N PHE A 208 10.67 -1.46 16.83
CA PHE A 208 11.12 -0.70 18.01
C PHE A 208 10.87 -1.45 19.32
N MET A 209 9.80 -2.25 19.40
CA MET A 209 9.41 -2.91 20.65
C MET A 209 10.31 -4.11 21.02
N SER A 210 11.28 -4.48 20.18
CA SER A 210 12.31 -5.49 20.44
C SER A 210 11.77 -6.77 21.11
N VAL A 211 10.60 -7.24 20.66
CA VAL A 211 9.81 -8.36 21.22
C VAL A 211 10.60 -9.67 21.35
N GLU A 212 11.68 -9.82 20.58
CA GLU A 212 12.58 -10.98 20.62
C GLU A 212 13.41 -11.09 21.91
N ASP A 213 13.64 -10.00 22.64
CA ASP A 213 14.52 -9.99 23.82
C ASP A 213 13.78 -10.24 25.14
N GLU A 214 12.45 -10.33 25.11
CA GLU A 214 11.60 -10.50 26.30
C GLU A 214 11.15 -11.97 26.45
N ALA A 215 11.27 -12.52 27.66
CA ALA A 215 11.00 -13.94 27.93
C ALA A 215 9.62 -14.39 27.40
N GLU A 216 9.51 -15.61 26.83
CA GLU A 216 8.33 -16.13 26.09
C GLU A 216 6.95 -15.82 26.69
N TYR A 217 6.84 -15.70 28.02
CA TYR A 217 5.60 -15.37 28.71
C TYR A 217 5.16 -13.90 28.54
N HIS A 218 6.11 -12.97 28.43
CA HIS A 218 5.85 -11.56 28.15
C HIS A 218 5.50 -11.29 26.69
N ILE A 219 5.89 -12.18 25.77
CA ILE A 219 5.63 -12.03 24.33
C ILE A 219 4.13 -11.93 24.06
N LYS A 220 3.30 -12.79 24.66
CA LYS A 220 1.84 -12.77 24.44
C LYS A 220 1.18 -11.50 24.97
N LEU A 221 1.67 -10.99 26.10
CA LEU A 221 1.15 -9.76 26.70
C LEU A 221 1.57 -8.53 25.89
N ALA A 222 2.81 -8.52 25.41
CA ALA A 222 3.34 -7.50 24.51
C ALA A 222 2.58 -7.48 23.18
N LEU A 223 2.29 -8.67 22.62
CA LEU A 223 1.50 -8.84 21.40
C LEU A 223 0.06 -8.30 21.55
N ALA A 224 -0.63 -8.66 22.64
CA ALA A 224 -1.99 -8.19 22.90
C ALA A 224 -2.03 -6.67 23.08
N LYS A 225 -0.97 -6.10 23.65
CA LYS A 225 -0.81 -4.66 23.77
C LYS A 225 -0.59 -4.00 22.40
N GLU A 226 0.24 -4.57 21.53
CA GLU A 226 0.44 -4.07 20.16
C GLU A 226 -0.82 -4.15 19.31
N GLU A 227 -1.56 -5.25 19.40
CA GLU A 227 -2.84 -5.45 18.71
C GLU A 227 -3.84 -4.35 19.10
N ALA A 228 -3.91 -4.00 20.38
CA ALA A 228 -4.77 -2.94 20.88
C ALA A 228 -4.42 -1.55 20.33
N TYR A 229 -3.15 -1.29 20.00
CA TYR A 229 -2.72 -0.02 19.40
C TYR A 229 -2.81 0.01 17.87
N THR A 230 -2.66 -1.14 17.20
CA THR A 230 -2.65 -1.21 15.73
C THR A 230 -4.04 -1.16 15.11
N TRP A 231 -5.05 -1.78 15.73
CA TRP A 231 -6.44 -1.70 15.27
C TRP A 231 -6.96 -0.26 15.08
N PRO A 232 -6.86 0.66 16.08
CA PRO A 232 -7.43 2.01 15.93
C PRO A 232 -6.69 2.83 14.86
N VAL A 233 -5.38 2.61 14.69
CA VAL A 233 -4.59 3.25 13.63
C VAL A 233 -5.04 2.74 12.25
N GLY A 234 -5.22 1.43 12.10
CA GLY A 234 -5.75 0.83 10.87
C GLY A 234 -7.15 1.33 10.52
N ALA A 235 -8.04 1.41 11.51
CA ALA A 235 -9.38 1.95 11.33
C ALA A 235 -9.35 3.43 10.92
N ALA A 236 -8.56 4.27 11.59
CA ALA A 236 -8.45 5.69 11.27
C ALA A 236 -7.91 5.93 9.85
N LEU A 237 -6.81 5.25 9.48
CA LEU A 237 -6.23 5.34 8.14
C LEU A 237 -7.19 4.78 7.08
N GLY A 238 -7.91 3.70 7.39
CA GLY A 238 -8.96 3.14 6.51
C GLY A 238 -10.14 4.10 6.29
N THR A 239 -10.58 4.80 7.34
CA THR A 239 -11.63 5.82 7.22
C THR A 239 -11.17 6.99 6.35
N ILE A 240 -9.93 7.45 6.52
CA ILE A 240 -9.33 8.49 5.67
C ILE A 240 -9.25 8.00 4.22
N ALA A 241 -8.83 6.76 3.99
CA ALA A 241 -8.77 6.17 2.65
C ALA A 241 -10.15 6.12 1.99
N GLY A 242 -11.18 5.67 2.71
CA GLY A 242 -12.56 5.61 2.22
C GLY A 242 -13.12 6.99 1.90
N PHE A 243 -12.85 7.98 2.75
CA PHE A 243 -13.23 9.38 2.51
C PHE A 243 -12.54 9.95 1.27
N CYS A 244 -11.21 9.87 1.20
CA CYS A 244 -10.43 10.39 0.09
C CYS A 244 -10.80 9.72 -1.24
N ASN A 245 -11.03 8.41 -1.22
CA ASN A 245 -11.43 7.66 -2.40
C ASN A 245 -12.79 8.14 -2.93
N ASN A 246 -13.79 8.31 -2.04
CA ASN A 246 -15.10 8.81 -2.47
C ASN A 246 -15.04 10.27 -2.91
N TYR A 247 -14.21 11.10 -2.28
CA TYR A 247 -13.97 12.49 -2.68
C TYR A 247 -13.42 12.57 -4.11
N LEU A 248 -12.34 11.83 -4.40
CA LEU A 248 -11.72 11.77 -5.72
C LEU A 248 -12.69 11.28 -6.80
N ARG A 249 -13.51 10.28 -6.47
CA ARG A 249 -14.54 9.76 -7.38
C ARG A 249 -15.56 10.85 -7.78
N HIS A 250 -16.01 11.65 -6.83
CA HIS A 250 -16.94 12.75 -7.13
C HIS A 250 -16.26 13.90 -7.88
N GLN A 251 -15.00 14.18 -7.56
CA GLN A 251 -14.21 15.19 -8.25
C GLN A 251 -14.06 14.87 -9.75
N GLU A 252 -13.81 13.61 -10.09
CA GLU A 252 -13.71 13.16 -11.49
C GLU A 252 -15.03 13.23 -12.23
N PHE A 253 -16.12 12.80 -11.60
CA PHE A 253 -17.45 12.90 -12.20
C PHE A 253 -17.81 14.36 -12.53
N TRP A 254 -17.45 15.30 -11.65
CA TRP A 254 -17.72 16.72 -11.86
C TRP A 254 -16.85 17.34 -12.94
N ARG A 255 -15.56 16.96 -13.02
CA ARG A 255 -14.70 17.35 -14.13
C ARG A 255 -15.27 16.86 -15.46
N PHE A 256 -15.67 15.60 -15.55
CA PHE A 256 -16.27 15.04 -16.77
C PHE A 256 -17.55 15.76 -17.19
N ASN A 257 -18.47 16.02 -16.25
CA ASN A 257 -19.73 16.71 -16.55
C ASN A 257 -19.50 18.16 -17.01
N ARG A 258 -18.48 18.82 -16.45
CA ARG A 258 -18.11 20.18 -16.82
C ARG A 258 -17.45 20.24 -18.21
N ASP A 259 -16.51 19.34 -18.50
CA ASP A 259 -15.82 19.32 -19.80
C ASP A 259 -16.79 18.97 -20.94
N ASN A 260 -17.80 18.14 -20.66
CA ASN A 260 -18.91 17.92 -21.60
C ASN A 260 -19.79 19.15 -21.77
N ALA A 261 -20.07 19.93 -20.72
CA ALA A 261 -20.89 21.14 -20.83
C ALA A 261 -20.26 22.19 -21.77
N TYR A 262 -18.93 22.33 -21.76
CA TYR A 262 -18.22 23.24 -22.67
C TYR A 262 -18.15 22.75 -24.13
N ASN A 263 -18.27 21.44 -24.38
CA ASN A 263 -18.26 20.88 -25.73
C ASN A 263 -19.61 21.01 -26.48
N VAL A 264 -20.68 21.48 -25.84
CA VAL A 264 -22.00 21.68 -26.47
C VAL A 264 -22.16 23.12 -27.01
N GLU A 265 -21.27 24.04 -26.66
CA GLU A 265 -21.37 25.46 -27.03
C GLU A 265 -20.57 25.85 -28.30
N ILE A 266 -20.16 24.88 -29.13
CA ILE A 266 -19.43 25.13 -30.41
C ILE A 266 -20.23 24.60 -31.59
#